data_AF-A0A6I7PFD3-F1
#
_entry.id   AF-A0A6I7PFD3-F1
#
_cell.length_a   1.000
_cell.length_b   1.000
_cell.length_c   1.000
_cell.angle_alpha   90.00
_cell.angle_beta   90.00
_cell.angle_gamma   90.00
#
_symmetry.space_group_name_H-M   'P 1'
#
loop_
_entity.id
_entity.type
_entity.pdbx_description
1 polymer ?
#
loop_
_entity_poly.entity_id
_entity_poly.type
_entity_poly.pdbx_seq_one_letter_code
_entity_poly.pdbx_strand_id
1 'polypeptide(L)'
;MDDLRTRGVLRDGITLMVGGFGLCGIPEQLIIALRDSGVKGLTVISNNAGVDDWGLGLLLKTRQIKKMVSSYVGENAEFERQYLAGELEIEFNPQGTLAERCRAGGAGIPAFFTATGVGTPVAEGKEHREIEGRTYIM
;
A
#
# COMPACT_ATOMS: atom_id res chain seq x y z
N MET A 1 -2.91 -12.37 28.98
CA MET A 1 -3.91 -12.32 27.90
C MET A 1 -3.11 -12.51 26.62
N ASP A 2 -3.41 -13.53 25.83
CA ASP A 2 -2.64 -13.80 24.60
C ASP A 2 -2.82 -12.64 23.62
N ASP A 3 -1.72 -11.95 23.32
CA ASP A 3 -1.69 -10.85 22.36
C ASP A 3 -1.70 -11.37 20.89
N LEU A 4 -1.85 -10.47 19.93
CA LEU A 4 -1.89 -10.85 18.51
C LEU A 4 -0.60 -11.49 18.00
N ARG A 5 0.54 -11.24 18.66
CA ARG A 5 1.84 -11.85 18.30
C ARG A 5 1.90 -13.29 18.75
N THR A 6 1.56 -13.58 20.00
CA THR A 6 1.51 -14.95 20.56
C THR A 6 0.52 -15.84 19.83
N ARG A 7 -0.57 -15.26 19.30
CA ARG A 7 -1.54 -15.97 18.42
C ARG A 7 -1.07 -16.17 16.98
N GLY A 8 0.10 -15.65 16.59
CA GLY A 8 0.64 -15.74 15.24
C GLY A 8 -0.08 -14.88 14.20
N VAL A 9 -1.02 -14.02 14.62
CA VAL A 9 -1.76 -13.11 13.74
C VAL A 9 -0.85 -11.96 13.30
N LEU A 10 -0.05 -11.43 14.23
CA LEU A 10 0.90 -10.36 13.98
C LEU A 10 2.33 -10.90 14.00
N ARG A 11 3.02 -10.85 12.87
CA ARG A 11 4.38 -11.38 12.69
C ARG A 11 5.15 -10.56 11.66
N ASP A 12 6.47 -10.63 11.70
CA ASP A 12 7.32 -9.96 10.71
C ASP A 12 7.02 -10.44 9.29
N GLY A 13 7.14 -9.53 8.32
CA GLY A 13 6.98 -9.86 6.91
C GLY A 13 5.54 -10.01 6.40
N ILE A 14 4.51 -9.73 7.21
CA ILE A 14 3.12 -9.81 6.75
C ILE A 14 2.74 -8.68 5.79
N THR A 15 1.71 -8.97 4.99
CA THR A 15 1.01 -7.97 4.19
C THR A 15 -0.25 -7.51 4.91
N LEU A 16 -0.46 -6.20 4.98
CA LEU A 16 -1.60 -5.55 5.63
C LEU A 16 -2.30 -4.60 4.67
N MET A 17 -3.62 -4.59 4.69
CA MET A 17 -4.44 -3.56 4.04
C MET A 17 -4.94 -2.60 5.11
N VAL A 18 -4.72 -1.30 4.93
CA VAL A 18 -5.10 -0.27 5.90
C VAL A 18 -6.00 0.74 5.20
N GLY A 19 -7.19 0.93 5.76
CA GLY A 19 -8.16 1.90 5.23
C GLY A 19 -7.78 3.34 5.56
N GLY A 20 -8.44 4.27 4.86
CA GLY A 20 -8.33 5.70 5.08
C GLY A 20 -7.89 6.50 3.84
N PHE A 21 -8.15 7.81 3.86
CA PHE A 21 -7.76 8.76 2.83
C PHE A 21 -7.18 10.01 3.49
N GLY A 22 -5.89 10.30 3.27
CA GLY A 22 -5.11 11.16 4.15
C GLY A 22 -5.21 10.65 5.60
N LEU A 23 -5.74 11.51 6.48
CA LEU A 23 -6.02 11.18 7.88
C LEU A 23 -7.49 10.84 8.16
N CYS A 24 -8.35 10.83 7.14
CA CYS A 24 -9.77 10.52 7.30
C CYS A 24 -10.02 9.02 7.24
N GLY A 25 -10.72 8.47 8.25
CA GLY A 25 -11.13 7.06 8.26
C GLY A 25 -9.99 6.06 8.50
N ILE A 26 -8.85 6.51 9.04
CA ILE A 26 -7.74 5.63 9.41
C ILE A 26 -8.01 4.94 10.76
N PRO A 27 -7.55 3.69 10.95
CA PRO A 27 -7.70 3.00 12.23
C PRO A 27 -6.58 3.40 13.22
N GLU A 28 -6.62 4.65 13.70
CA GLU A 28 -5.54 5.29 14.48
C GLU A 28 -4.98 4.42 15.62
N GLN A 29 -5.88 3.90 16.47
CA GLN A 29 -5.48 3.11 17.63
C GLN A 29 -4.84 1.77 17.24
N LEU A 30 -5.29 1.16 16.14
CA LEU A 30 -4.67 -0.07 15.63
C LEU A 30 -3.29 0.21 15.02
N ILE A 31 -3.09 1.37 14.40
CA ILE A 31 -1.78 1.78 13.87
C ILE A 31 -0.80 2.02 15.03
N ILE A 32 -1.23 2.68 16.10
CA ILE A 32 -0.42 2.86 17.32
C ILE A 32 -0.07 1.51 17.93
N ALA A 33 -1.04 0.61 18.10
CA ALA A 33 -0.78 -0.72 18.63
C ALA A 33 0.18 -1.54 17.74
N LEU A 34 0.06 -1.41 16.42
CA LEU A 34 0.98 -2.04 15.46
C LEU A 34 2.40 -1.46 15.58
N ARG A 35 2.54 -0.15 15.74
CA ARG A 35 3.83 0.50 16.00
C ARG A 35 4.46 -0.06 17.27
N ASP A 36 3.71 -0.04 18.37
CA ASP A 36 4.19 -0.46 19.69
C ASP A 36 4.50 -1.95 19.75
N SER A 37 3.87 -2.75 18.89
CA SER A 37 4.24 -4.14 18.72
C SER A 37 5.70 -4.30 18.25
N GLY A 38 6.24 -3.35 17.47
CA GLY A 38 7.59 -3.43 16.89
C GLY A 38 7.76 -4.44 15.76
N VAL A 39 6.68 -4.96 15.14
CA VAL A 39 6.78 -5.88 13.98
C VAL A 39 7.37 -5.14 12.78
N LYS A 40 8.28 -5.79 12.05
CA LYS A 40 9.02 -5.19 10.93
C LYS A 40 8.85 -5.97 9.63
N GLY A 41 9.37 -5.39 8.56
CA GLY A 41 9.34 -6.01 7.23
C GLY A 41 7.95 -5.98 6.60
N LEU A 42 7.07 -5.07 7.03
CA LEU A 42 5.68 -5.05 6.61
C LEU A 42 5.55 -4.65 5.14
N THR A 43 4.66 -5.33 4.42
CA THR A 43 4.10 -4.83 3.16
C THR A 43 2.75 -4.19 3.46
N VAL A 44 2.59 -2.89 3.19
CA VAL A 44 1.37 -2.17 3.51
C VAL A 44 0.69 -1.68 2.24
N ILE A 45 -0.58 -2.02 2.10
CA ILE A 45 -1.46 -1.60 1.01
C ILE A 45 -2.40 -0.53 1.58
N SER A 46 -2.26 0.70 1.10
CA SER A 46 -3.07 1.85 1.53
C SER A 46 -3.02 2.93 0.46
N ASN A 47 -4.07 3.74 0.34
CA ASN A 47 -4.11 4.86 -0.61
C ASN A 47 -2.90 5.80 -0.44
N ASN A 48 -2.53 6.09 0.80
CA ASN A 48 -1.39 6.93 1.21
C ASN A 48 -0.86 6.46 2.59
N ALA A 49 0.22 7.08 3.05
CA ALA A 49 0.83 6.77 4.34
C ALA A 49 0.44 7.72 5.49
N GLY A 50 -0.52 8.61 5.30
CA GLY A 50 -0.73 9.73 6.23
C GLY A 50 0.45 10.70 6.23
N VAL A 51 0.67 11.39 7.35
CA VAL A 51 1.71 12.43 7.50
C VAL A 51 2.83 11.94 8.42
N ASP A 52 3.93 12.68 8.51
CA ASP A 52 5.13 12.27 9.28
C ASP A 52 4.79 11.84 10.72
N ASP A 53 3.91 12.56 11.40
CA ASP A 53 3.57 12.34 12.82
C ASP A 53 2.22 11.66 13.08
N TRP A 54 1.48 11.23 12.05
CA TRP A 54 0.18 10.59 12.23
C TRP A 54 -0.18 9.58 11.13
N GLY A 55 -1.01 8.59 11.47
CA GLY A 55 -1.32 7.49 10.56
C GLY A 55 -0.11 6.57 10.33
N LEU A 56 0.05 6.05 9.12
CA LEU A 56 1.11 5.09 8.80
C LEU A 56 2.52 5.71 8.82
N GLY A 57 2.65 7.03 8.80
CA GLY A 57 3.93 7.73 8.97
C GLY A 57 4.63 7.37 10.29
N LEU A 58 3.86 7.03 11.32
CA LEU A 58 4.39 6.51 12.58
C LEU A 58 5.21 5.23 12.40
N LEU A 59 4.80 4.35 11.47
CA LEU A 59 5.49 3.09 11.16
C LEU A 59 6.69 3.29 10.22
N LEU A 60 6.69 4.36 9.42
CA LEU A 60 7.85 4.76 8.61
C LEU A 60 8.98 5.26 9.51
N LYS A 61 8.66 6.11 10.50
CA LYS A 61 9.63 6.61 11.48
C LYS A 61 10.33 5.47 12.26
N THR A 62 9.61 4.40 12.57
CA THR A 62 10.17 3.22 13.26
C THR A 62 10.77 2.18 12.31
N ARG A 63 10.78 2.45 10.99
CA ARG A 63 11.26 1.55 9.92
C ARG A 63 10.61 0.16 9.98
N GLN A 64 9.32 0.11 10.27
CA GLN A 64 8.55 -1.13 10.31
C GLN A 64 8.05 -1.55 8.93
N ILE A 65 7.86 -0.60 8.02
CA ILE A 65 7.38 -0.83 6.66
C ILE A 65 8.57 -1.06 5.72
N LYS A 66 8.57 -2.19 5.03
CA LYS A 66 9.54 -2.51 3.96
C LYS A 66 9.01 -2.10 2.59
N LYS A 67 7.71 -2.29 2.35
CA LYS A 67 7.07 -2.01 1.06
C LYS A 67 5.75 -1.30 1.24
N MET A 68 5.52 -0.25 0.45
CA MET A 68 4.21 0.40 0.29
C MET A 68 3.64 0.10 -1.09
N VAL A 69 2.38 -0.32 -1.12
CA VAL A 69 1.55 -0.37 -2.33
C VAL A 69 0.53 0.76 -2.22
N SER A 70 0.79 1.86 -2.94
CA SER A 70 0.07 3.12 -2.73
C SER A 70 -0.17 3.88 -4.02
N SER A 71 -1.12 4.81 -3.96
CA SER A 71 -1.47 5.69 -5.08
C SER A 71 -1.02 7.13 -4.91
N TYR A 72 -0.69 7.53 -3.68
CA TYR A 72 -0.20 8.87 -3.39
C TYR A 72 0.74 8.85 -2.19
N VAL A 73 1.81 9.65 -2.26
CA VAL A 73 2.79 9.80 -1.17
C VAL A 73 2.55 11.04 -0.31
N GLY A 74 2.16 12.15 -0.96
CA GLY A 74 2.42 13.51 -0.50
C GLY A 74 2.04 13.84 0.96
N GLU A 75 2.73 14.85 1.49
CA GLU A 75 2.72 15.31 2.89
C GLU A 75 3.48 14.41 3.90
N ASN A 76 4.47 13.64 3.42
CA ASN A 76 5.33 12.81 4.28
C ASN A 76 6.79 12.86 3.81
N ALA A 77 7.61 13.70 4.44
CA ALA A 77 9.00 13.91 4.03
C ALA A 77 9.87 12.68 4.33
N GLU A 78 9.56 11.94 5.39
CA GLU A 78 10.29 10.72 5.74
C GLU A 78 10.03 9.60 4.72
N PHE A 79 8.80 9.50 4.22
CA PHE A 79 8.45 8.59 3.14
C PHE A 79 9.29 8.89 1.89
N GLU A 80 9.29 10.16 1.43
CA GLU A 80 10.04 10.56 0.25
C GLU A 80 11.55 10.28 0.43
N ARG A 81 12.10 10.64 1.60
CA ARG A 81 13.50 10.37 1.95
C ARG A 81 13.83 8.88 1.88
N GLN A 82 13.02 8.01 2.51
CA GLN A 82 13.26 6.57 2.55
C GLN A 82 13.15 5.95 1.15
N TYR A 83 12.21 6.41 0.33
CA TYR A 83 12.08 5.95 -1.06
C TYR A 83 13.31 6.30 -1.89
N LEU A 84 13.73 7.57 -1.87
CA LEU A 84 14.91 8.03 -2.62
C LEU A 84 16.21 7.38 -2.13
N ALA A 85 16.29 7.02 -0.85
CA ALA A 85 17.41 6.29 -0.27
C ALA A 85 17.37 4.77 -0.55
N GLY A 86 16.30 4.23 -1.12
CA GLY A 86 16.10 2.79 -1.32
C GLY A 86 15.84 2.01 -0.03
N GLU A 87 15.52 2.70 1.08
CA GLU A 87 15.13 2.09 2.36
C GLU A 87 13.70 1.54 2.32
N LEU A 88 12.83 2.14 1.49
CA LEU A 88 11.43 1.79 1.31
C LEU A 88 11.13 1.40 -0.15
N GLU A 89 10.64 0.18 -0.37
CA GLU A 89 10.13 -0.23 -1.68
C GLU A 89 8.75 0.38 -1.93
N ILE A 90 8.51 0.87 -3.14
CA ILE A 90 7.19 1.38 -3.54
C ILE A 90 6.71 0.71 -4.81
N GLU A 91 5.46 0.25 -4.76
CA GLU A 91 4.68 -0.09 -5.93
C GLU A 91 3.61 0.97 -6.15
N PHE A 92 3.87 1.90 -7.07
CA PHE A 92 2.94 2.97 -7.40
C PHE A 92 1.78 2.47 -8.25
N ASN A 93 0.56 2.83 -7.84
CA ASN A 93 -0.66 2.42 -8.50
C ASN A 93 -1.59 3.62 -8.74
N PRO A 94 -2.19 3.79 -9.92
CA PRO A 94 -3.31 4.70 -10.06
C PRO A 94 -4.41 4.35 -9.03
N GLN A 95 -4.98 5.36 -8.37
CA GLN A 95 -5.92 5.13 -7.26
C GLN A 95 -7.11 4.23 -7.64
N GLY A 96 -7.67 4.43 -8.84
CA GLY A 96 -8.74 3.57 -9.36
C GLY A 96 -8.29 2.12 -9.56
N THR A 97 -7.09 1.90 -10.08
CA THR A 97 -6.49 0.57 -10.25
C THR A 97 -6.23 -0.09 -8.89
N LEU A 98 -5.72 0.66 -7.90
CA LEU A 98 -5.50 0.13 -6.55
C LEU A 98 -6.83 -0.32 -5.91
N ALA A 99 -7.86 0.52 -5.98
CA ALA A 99 -9.19 0.20 -5.46
C ALA A 99 -9.78 -1.04 -6.16
N GLU A 100 -9.68 -1.13 -7.48
CA GLU A 100 -10.21 -2.26 -8.24
C GLU A 100 -9.41 -3.55 -7.99
N ARG A 101 -8.09 -3.49 -7.78
CA ARG A 101 -7.28 -4.64 -7.35
C ARG A 101 -7.74 -5.19 -6.00
N CYS A 102 -7.97 -4.30 -5.03
CA CYS A 102 -8.50 -4.67 -3.72
C CYS A 102 -9.89 -5.33 -3.84
N ARG A 103 -10.79 -4.72 -4.64
CA ARG A 103 -12.14 -5.25 -4.90
C ARG A 103 -12.09 -6.61 -5.59
N ALA A 104 -11.26 -6.75 -6.63
CA ALA A 104 -11.08 -7.98 -7.39
C ALA A 104 -10.59 -9.12 -6.50
N GLY A 105 -9.57 -8.88 -5.66
CA GLY A 105 -9.06 -9.85 -4.70
C GLY A 105 -10.14 -10.34 -3.72
N GLY A 106 -10.94 -9.42 -3.16
CA GLY A 106 -12.07 -9.77 -2.28
C GLY A 106 -13.21 -10.51 -3.00
N ALA A 107 -13.36 -10.30 -4.31
CA ALA A 107 -14.38 -10.94 -5.14
C ALA A 107 -13.91 -12.24 -5.82
N GLY A 108 -12.66 -12.69 -5.59
CA GLY A 108 -12.10 -13.87 -6.23
C GLY A 108 -11.77 -13.70 -7.72
N ILE A 109 -11.61 -12.45 -8.19
CA ILE A 109 -11.23 -12.13 -9.56
C ILE A 109 -9.69 -11.98 -9.62
N PRO A 110 -8.96 -12.86 -10.32
CA PRO A 110 -7.50 -12.88 -10.27
C PRO A 110 -6.84 -11.76 -11.06
N ALA A 111 -7.52 -11.20 -12.07
CA ALA A 111 -7.02 -10.11 -12.90
C ALA A 111 -8.17 -9.37 -13.62
N PHE A 112 -7.92 -8.12 -14.04
CA PHE A 112 -8.84 -7.32 -14.85
C PHE A 112 -8.06 -6.41 -15.81
N PHE A 113 -8.67 -6.05 -16.93
CA PHE A 113 -8.11 -5.07 -17.87
C PHE A 113 -8.59 -3.65 -17.53
N THR A 114 -7.69 -2.67 -17.59
CA THR A 114 -8.02 -1.24 -17.44
C THR A 114 -7.28 -0.38 -18.44
N ALA A 115 -7.91 0.71 -18.89
CA ALA A 115 -7.25 1.70 -19.73
C ALA A 115 -6.35 2.64 -18.91
N THR A 116 -6.49 2.65 -17.58
CA THR A 116 -5.76 3.55 -16.69
C THR A 116 -4.26 3.20 -16.66
N GLY A 117 -3.43 4.11 -17.16
CA GLY A 117 -1.96 3.96 -17.19
C GLY A 117 -1.39 3.50 -18.53
N VAL A 118 -2.23 3.18 -19.51
CA VAL A 118 -1.79 2.89 -20.89
C VAL A 118 -0.95 4.07 -21.41
N GLY A 119 0.24 3.77 -21.95
CA GLY A 119 1.16 4.78 -22.48
C GLY A 119 1.94 5.56 -21.43
N THR A 120 1.91 5.15 -20.15
CA THR A 120 2.72 5.74 -19.08
C THR A 120 3.63 4.69 -18.44
N PRO A 121 4.60 5.07 -17.59
CA PRO A 121 5.46 4.10 -16.89
C PRO A 121 4.69 3.06 -16.05
N VAL A 122 3.44 3.37 -15.67
CA VAL A 122 2.57 2.42 -14.95
C VAL A 122 2.26 1.15 -15.79
N ALA A 123 2.33 1.24 -17.11
CA ALA A 123 2.10 0.13 -18.03
C ALA A 123 3.33 -0.75 -18.26
N GLU A 124 4.52 -0.34 -17.82
CA GLU A 124 5.75 -1.10 -18.04
C GLU A 124 5.68 -2.49 -17.38
N GLY A 125 6.08 -3.53 -18.12
CA GLY A 125 6.05 -4.93 -17.64
C GLY A 125 4.66 -5.57 -17.55
N LYS A 126 3.58 -4.88 -17.94
CA LYS A 126 2.20 -5.39 -17.92
C LYS A 126 1.73 -5.91 -19.27
N GLU A 127 0.81 -6.87 -19.25
CA GLU A 127 0.20 -7.37 -20.48
C GLU A 127 -0.65 -6.27 -21.12
N HIS A 128 -0.50 -6.06 -22.42
CA HIS A 128 -1.33 -5.16 -23.20
C HIS A 128 -2.31 -5.95 -24.05
N ARG A 129 -3.56 -5.49 -24.11
CA ARG A 129 -4.60 -6.11 -24.94
C ARG A 129 -5.46 -5.06 -25.62
N GLU A 130 -5.73 -5.27 -26.90
CA GLU A 130 -6.73 -4.49 -27.64
C GLU A 130 -8.10 -5.14 -27.49
N ILE A 131 -9.09 -4.35 -27.06
CA ILE A 131 -10.49 -4.76 -26.92
C ILE A 131 -11.32 -3.68 -27.63
N GLU A 132 -12.04 -4.06 -28.69
CA GLU A 132 -12.90 -3.15 -29.47
C GLU A 132 -12.18 -1.89 -29.98
N GLY A 133 -10.93 -2.04 -30.45
CA GLY A 133 -10.13 -0.94 -30.99
C GLY A 133 -9.51 -0.02 -29.95
N ARG A 134 -9.57 -0.37 -28.66
CA ARG A 134 -8.92 0.36 -27.56
C ARG A 134 -7.94 -0.54 -26.81
N THR A 135 -6.77 0.00 -26.48
CA THR A 135 -5.74 -0.69 -25.69
C THR A 135 -6.02 -0.60 -24.19
N TYR A 136 -5.82 -1.71 -23.49
CA TYR A 136 -5.91 -1.87 -22.03
C TYR A 136 -4.65 -2.56 -21.51
N ILE A 137 -4.40 -2.44 -20.20
CA ILE A 137 -3.36 -3.17 -19.46
C ILE A 137 -3.95 -4.07 -18.38
N MET A 138 -3.27 -5.18 -18.09
CA MET A 138 -3.54 -6.11 -16.98
C MET A 138 -2.34 -6.19 -16.05
#